data_AF-A0A2V9NUV5-F1
#
_entry.id   AF-A0A2V9NUV5-F1
#
_cell.length_a   1.000
_cell.length_b   1.000
_cell.length_c   1.000
_cell.angle_alpha   90.00
_cell.angle_beta   90.00
_cell.angle_gamma   90.00
#
_symmetry.space_group_name_H-M   'P 1'
#
loop_
_entity.id
_entity.type
_entity.pdbx_description
1 polymer ?
#
loop_
_entity_poly.entity_id
_entity_poly.type
_entity_poly.pdbx_seq_one_letter_code
_entity_poly.pdbx_strand_id
1 'polypeptide(L)'
;MNNDKHSERSVGEVLAEIRSEVIEFANTRLQMFQSEMREISNTLKRAAPSMMAGIVLLVTSYILLTLAIVALVAVAFWNNPYHWFFAFLIVGVLWSMGGGLAMFLAIRAIKLHGLAPRKTIEVLKADKVWLQYEVRSRS
;
A
#
# COMPACT_ATOMS: atom_id res chain seq x y z
N MET A 1 -44.86 -14.57 55.37
CA MET A 1 -44.76 -13.49 54.37
C MET A 1 -43.29 -13.17 54.17
N ASN A 2 -42.63 -13.80 53.21
CA ASN A 2 -41.32 -13.35 52.75
C ASN A 2 -41.38 -13.37 51.22
N ASN A 3 -41.40 -12.17 50.64
CA ASN A 3 -41.70 -11.93 49.24
C ASN A 3 -40.57 -12.42 48.36
N ASP A 4 -40.91 -13.27 47.40
CA ASP A 4 -40.07 -13.73 46.31
C ASP A 4 -39.62 -12.54 45.45
N LYS A 5 -38.38 -12.09 45.64
CA LYS A 5 -37.71 -11.18 44.69
C LYS A 5 -37.09 -11.98 43.54
N HIS A 6 -37.91 -12.75 42.84
CA HIS A 6 -37.58 -13.30 41.52
C HIS A 6 -38.09 -12.33 40.44
N SER A 7 -37.62 -11.08 40.47
CA SER A 7 -37.79 -10.14 39.36
C SER A 7 -36.51 -10.18 38.52
N GLU A 8 -36.56 -10.99 37.47
CA GLU A 8 -36.06 -10.65 36.15
C GLU A 8 -34.68 -9.96 36.12
N ARG A 9 -33.62 -10.71 35.77
CA ARG A 9 -32.43 -10.08 35.16
C ARG A 9 -32.96 -9.20 34.04
N SER A 10 -32.87 -7.89 34.24
CA SER A 10 -33.48 -6.91 33.35
C SER A 10 -32.87 -7.12 31.97
N VAL A 11 -33.71 -7.19 30.93
CA VAL A 11 -33.26 -7.29 29.53
C VAL A 11 -32.25 -6.17 29.21
N GLY A 12 -32.34 -5.04 29.91
CA GLY A 12 -31.36 -3.94 29.84
C GLY A 12 -29.98 -4.28 30.39
N GLU A 13 -29.87 -5.16 31.38
CA GLU A 13 -28.60 -5.60 31.97
C GLU A 13 -27.87 -6.59 31.03
N VAL A 14 -28.60 -7.52 30.42
CA VAL A 14 -28.06 -8.43 29.39
C VAL A 14 -27.61 -7.67 28.15
N LEU A 15 -28.37 -6.65 27.73
CA LEU A 15 -27.99 -5.81 26.60
C LEU A 15 -26.75 -4.95 26.90
N ALA A 16 -26.59 -4.47 28.14
CA ALA A 16 -25.40 -3.76 28.58
C ALA A 16 -24.16 -4.66 28.59
N GLU A 17 -24.31 -5.91 29.03
CA GLU A 17 -23.27 -6.94 29.08
C GLU A 17 -22.78 -7.30 27.66
N ILE A 18 -23.69 -7.54 26.71
CA ILE A 18 -23.35 -7.81 25.30
C ILE A 18 -22.62 -6.62 24.66
N ARG A 19 -23.07 -5.38 24.94
CA ARG A 19 -22.41 -4.17 24.43
C ARG A 19 -20.97 -4.06 24.96
N SER A 20 -20.75 -4.30 26.25
CA SER A 20 -19.40 -4.30 26.81
C SER A 20 -18.51 -5.36 26.18
N GLU A 21 -19.04 -6.56 25.95
CA GLU A 21 -18.31 -7.66 25.35
C GLU A 21 -17.90 -7.34 23.90
N VAL A 22 -18.79 -6.77 23.09
CA VAL A 22 -18.47 -6.34 21.71
C VAL A 22 -17.39 -5.26 21.69
N ILE A 23 -17.43 -4.31 22.63
CA ILE A 23 -16.39 -3.28 22.76
C ILE A 23 -15.05 -3.92 23.16
N GLU A 24 -15.06 -4.89 24.07
CA GLU A 24 -13.88 -5.62 24.50
C GLU A 24 -13.28 -6.47 23.37
N PHE A 25 -14.12 -7.16 22.58
CA PHE A 25 -13.70 -7.88 21.38
C PHE A 25 -13.11 -6.95 20.32
N ALA A 26 -13.72 -5.78 20.07
CA ALA A 26 -13.20 -4.80 19.13
C ALA A 26 -11.84 -4.26 19.58
N ASN A 27 -11.68 -3.92 20.86
CA ASN A 27 -10.40 -3.49 21.42
C ASN A 27 -9.34 -4.57 21.31
N THR A 28 -9.70 -5.83 21.54
CA THR A 28 -8.79 -6.97 21.40
C THR A 28 -8.35 -7.16 19.95
N ARG A 29 -9.28 -7.12 18.99
CA ARG A 29 -8.96 -7.18 17.54
C ARG A 29 -8.05 -6.05 17.10
N LEU A 30 -8.28 -4.82 17.58
CA LEU A 30 -7.42 -3.68 17.31
C LEU A 30 -6.01 -3.86 17.91
N GLN A 31 -5.90 -4.39 19.13
CA GLN A 31 -4.61 -4.69 19.74
C GLN A 31 -3.84 -5.76 18.96
N MET A 32 -4.51 -6.85 18.53
CA MET A 32 -3.90 -7.88 17.70
C MET A 32 -3.45 -7.33 16.34
N PHE A 33 -4.28 -6.52 15.69
CA PHE A 33 -3.91 -5.86 14.43
C PHE A 33 -2.69 -4.94 14.60
N GLN A 34 -2.63 -4.18 15.70
CA GLN A 34 -1.47 -3.34 16.00
C GLN A 34 -0.22 -4.18 16.28
N SER A 35 -0.32 -5.33 16.94
CA SER A 35 0.82 -6.21 17.17
C SER A 35 1.30 -6.85 15.86
N GLU A 36 0.40 -7.29 14.98
CA GLU A 36 0.75 -7.81 13.66
C GLU A 36 1.44 -6.75 12.80
N MET A 37 0.92 -5.52 12.76
CA MET A 37 1.55 -4.40 12.05
C MET A 37 2.97 -4.11 12.59
N ARG A 38 3.17 -4.19 13.90
CA ARG A 38 4.50 -4.05 14.54
C ARG A 38 5.43 -5.20 14.18
N GLU A 39 4.91 -6.41 14.13
CA GLU A 39 5.68 -7.60 13.73
C GLU A 39 6.11 -7.54 12.26
N ILE A 40 5.21 -7.12 11.36
CA ILE A 40 5.54 -6.87 9.95
C ILE A 40 6.64 -5.80 9.85
N SER A 41 6.50 -4.69 10.59
CA SER A 41 7.52 -3.64 10.60
C SER A 41 8.87 -4.13 11.13
N ASN A 42 8.87 -4.93 12.19
CA ASN A 42 10.09 -5.47 12.78
C ASN A 42 10.75 -6.51 11.86
N THR A 43 9.95 -7.33 11.17
CA THR A 43 10.44 -8.28 10.18
C THR A 43 11.04 -7.55 8.99
N LEU A 44 10.38 -6.48 8.51
CA LEU A 44 10.92 -5.63 7.44
C LEU A 44 12.22 -4.95 7.85
N LYS A 45 12.34 -4.47 9.11
CA LYS A 45 13.59 -3.92 9.64
C LYS A 45 14.71 -4.95 9.71
N ARG A 46 14.41 -6.20 10.10
CA ARG A 46 15.39 -7.30 10.11
C ARG A 46 15.82 -7.69 8.70
N ALA A 47 14.90 -7.65 7.73
CA ALA A 47 15.18 -7.89 6.32
C ALA A 47 15.79 -6.67 5.61
N ALA A 48 15.75 -5.48 6.20
CA ALA A 48 16.20 -4.25 5.55
C ALA A 48 17.66 -4.30 5.07
N PRO A 49 18.64 -4.83 5.84
CA PRO A 49 20.03 -4.90 5.38
C PRO A 49 20.19 -5.81 4.16
N SER A 50 19.54 -6.98 4.14
CA SER A 50 19.62 -7.91 3.01
C SER A 50 18.88 -7.38 1.77
N MET A 51 17.73 -6.73 1.96
CA MET A 51 17.04 -6.02 0.87
C MET A 51 17.90 -4.89 0.31
N MET A 52 18.55 -4.09 1.16
CA MET A 52 19.43 -3.00 0.72
C MET A 52 20.62 -3.53 -0.07
N ALA A 53 21.28 -4.58 0.42
CA ALA A 53 22.36 -5.25 -0.32
C ALA A 53 21.86 -5.80 -1.68
N GLY A 54 20.69 -6.44 -1.70
CA GLY A 54 20.08 -6.92 -2.93
C GLY A 54 19.79 -5.80 -3.93
N ILE A 55 19.21 -4.68 -3.46
CA ILE A 55 18.94 -3.50 -4.29
C ILE A 55 20.26 -2.93 -4.85
N VAL A 56 21.30 -2.79 -4.02
CA VAL A 56 22.61 -2.30 -4.46
C VAL A 56 23.20 -3.20 -5.56
N LEU A 57 23.14 -4.52 -5.37
CA LEU A 57 23.64 -5.47 -6.38
C LEU A 57 22.83 -5.43 -7.67
N LEU A 58 21.49 -5.34 -7.58
CA LEU A 58 20.62 -5.23 -8.75
C LEU A 58 20.85 -3.91 -9.51
N VAL A 59 20.97 -2.79 -8.81
CA VAL A 59 21.28 -1.48 -9.43
C VAL A 59 22.66 -1.53 -10.08
N THR A 60 23.66 -2.11 -9.40
CA THR A 60 25.01 -2.26 -9.96
C THR A 60 24.99 -3.14 -11.22
N SER A 61 24.29 -4.27 -11.18
CA SER A 61 24.13 -5.16 -12.33
C SER A 61 23.45 -4.45 -13.50
N TYR A 62 22.38 -3.70 -13.24
CA TYR A 62 21.67 -2.91 -14.25
C TYR A 62 22.58 -1.89 -14.94
N ILE A 63 23.42 -1.17 -14.17
CA ILE A 63 24.38 -0.20 -14.71
C ILE A 63 25.42 -0.93 -15.58
N LEU A 64 25.99 -2.03 -15.10
CA LEU A 64 26.99 -2.80 -15.85
C LEU A 64 26.42 -3.36 -17.15
N LEU A 65 25.20 -3.91 -17.14
CA LEU A 65 24.53 -4.39 -18.34
C LEU A 65 24.25 -3.25 -19.33
N THR A 66 23.81 -2.10 -18.83
CA THR A 66 23.58 -0.92 -19.68
C THR A 66 24.88 -0.44 -20.32
N LEU A 67 25.96 -0.36 -19.55
CA LEU A 67 27.29 -0.02 -20.07
C LEU A 67 27.81 -1.04 -21.08
N ALA A 68 27.55 -2.33 -20.86
CA ALA A 68 27.91 -3.38 -21.83
C ALA A 68 27.19 -3.18 -23.17
N ILE A 69 25.90 -2.83 -23.14
CA ILE A 69 25.13 -2.51 -24.35
C ILE A 69 25.70 -1.25 -25.03
N VAL A 70 26.01 -0.20 -24.26
CA VAL A 70 26.63 1.02 -24.79
C VAL A 70 27.97 0.70 -25.45
N ALA A 71 28.83 -0.08 -24.80
CA ALA A 71 30.11 -0.49 -25.36
C ALA A 71 29.95 -1.30 -26.65
N LEU A 72 28.97 -2.19 -26.72
CA LEU A 72 28.66 -2.97 -27.92
C LEU A 72 28.26 -2.06 -29.08
N VAL A 73 27.39 -1.08 -28.84
CA VAL A 73 27.00 -0.08 -29.85
C VAL A 73 28.21 0.79 -30.23
N ALA A 74 29.03 1.20 -29.26
CA ALA A 74 30.22 2.02 -29.50
C ALA A 74 31.24 1.30 -30.40
N VAL A 75 31.40 -0.03 -30.27
CA VAL A 75 32.25 -0.85 -31.15
C VAL A 75 31.67 -0.92 -32.56
N ALA A 76 30.34 -1.02 -32.71
CA ALA A 76 29.71 -1.02 -34.04
C ALA A 76 29.98 0.28 -34.83
N PHE A 77 30.20 1.40 -34.14
CA PHE A 77 30.50 2.71 -34.73
C PHE A 77 31.98 3.12 -34.62
N TRP A 78 32.90 2.18 -34.41
CA TRP A 78 34.33 2.45 -34.11
C TRP A 78 35.02 3.43 -35.08
N ASN A 79 34.58 3.48 -36.34
CA ASN A 79 35.16 4.35 -37.36
C ASN A 79 34.83 5.85 -37.18
N ASN A 80 33.93 6.20 -36.25
CA ASN A 80 33.52 7.58 -36.00
C ASN A 80 34.13 8.08 -34.67
N PRO A 81 34.79 9.25 -34.64
CA PRO A 81 35.31 9.85 -33.40
C PRO A 81 34.25 10.03 -32.30
N TYR A 82 32.97 10.15 -32.67
CA TYR A 82 31.85 10.38 -31.75
C TYR A 82 31.08 9.10 -31.39
N HIS A 83 31.67 7.93 -31.60
CA HIS A 83 31.00 6.63 -31.41
C HIS A 83 30.39 6.45 -29.99
N TRP A 84 31.08 6.89 -28.94
CA TRP A 84 30.54 6.87 -27.57
C TRP A 84 29.31 7.76 -27.40
N PHE A 85 29.33 8.97 -27.98
CA PHE A 85 28.22 9.91 -27.89
C PHE A 85 26.95 9.32 -28.51
N PHE A 86 27.07 8.77 -29.73
CA PHE A 86 25.94 8.11 -30.39
C PHE A 86 25.49 6.85 -29.64
N ALA A 87 26.40 6.07 -29.08
CA ALA A 87 26.05 4.89 -28.30
C ALA A 87 25.21 5.23 -27.06
N PHE A 88 25.63 6.23 -26.28
CA PHE A 88 24.84 6.70 -25.12
C PHE A 88 23.49 7.28 -25.54
N LEU A 89 23.44 8.02 -26.65
CA LEU A 89 22.19 8.61 -27.16
C LEU A 89 21.20 7.51 -27.56
N ILE A 90 21.64 6.53 -28.35
CA ILE A 90 20.79 5.42 -28.80
C ILE A 90 20.26 4.62 -27.61
N VAL A 91 21.15 4.19 -26.71
CA VAL A 91 20.76 3.39 -25.54
C VAL A 91 19.88 4.20 -24.58
N GLY A 92 20.14 5.50 -24.42
CA GLY A 92 19.31 6.40 -23.61
C GLY A 92 17.90 6.58 -24.17
N VAL A 93 17.75 6.70 -25.49
CA VAL A 93 16.43 6.75 -26.15
C VAL A 93 15.70 5.42 -25.98
N LEU A 94 16.37 4.28 -26.14
CA LEU A 94 15.78 2.96 -25.92
C LEU A 94 15.25 2.77 -24.50
N TRP A 95 16.05 3.14 -23.48
CA TRP A 95 15.61 3.10 -22.08
C TRP A 95 14.47 4.06 -21.80
N SER A 96 14.48 5.25 -22.40
CA SER A 96 13.41 6.24 -22.26
C SER A 96 12.09 5.76 -22.86
N MET A 97 12.14 5.08 -24.00
CA MET A 97 10.95 4.43 -24.58
C MET A 97 10.42 3.31 -23.70
N GLY A 98 11.30 2.41 -23.24
CA GLY A 98 10.91 1.29 -22.37
C GLY A 98 10.34 1.77 -21.04
N GLY A 99 11.03 2.67 -20.35
CA GLY A 99 10.60 3.26 -19.08
C GLY A 99 9.34 4.11 -19.22
N GLY A 100 9.25 4.91 -20.28
CA GLY A 100 8.07 5.72 -20.58
C GLY A 100 6.83 4.85 -20.84
N LEU A 101 6.97 3.76 -21.58
CA LEU A 101 5.86 2.82 -21.82
C LEU A 101 5.44 2.11 -20.54
N ALA A 102 6.38 1.60 -19.75
CA ALA A 102 6.09 0.96 -18.47
C ALA A 102 5.36 1.93 -17.51
N MET A 103 5.83 3.18 -17.43
CA MET A 103 5.20 4.22 -16.61
C MET A 103 3.80 4.57 -17.12
N PHE A 104 3.63 4.68 -18.44
CA PHE A 104 2.32 4.92 -19.05
C PHE A 104 1.33 3.80 -18.71
N LEU A 105 1.75 2.54 -18.82
CA LEU A 105 0.93 1.38 -18.45
C LEU A 105 0.60 1.38 -16.96
N ALA A 106 1.56 1.68 -16.08
CA ALA A 106 1.34 1.78 -14.64
C ALA A 106 0.32 2.87 -14.29
N ILE A 107 0.47 4.07 -14.84
CA ILE A 107 -0.47 5.19 -14.64
C ILE A 107 -1.86 4.83 -15.17
N ARG A 108 -1.93 4.17 -16.34
CA ARG A 108 -3.19 3.74 -16.93
C ARG A 108 -3.88 2.66 -16.08
N ALA A 109 -3.13 1.69 -15.58
CA ALA A 109 -3.65 0.65 -14.68
C ALA A 109 -4.21 1.26 -13.39
N ILE A 110 -3.49 2.22 -12.80
CA ILE A 110 -3.92 2.99 -11.62
C ILE A 110 -5.19 3.79 -11.90
N LYS A 111 -5.28 4.47 -13.05
CA LYS A 111 -6.46 5.27 -13.42
C LYS A 111 -7.69 4.40 -13.68
N LEU A 112 -7.51 3.22 -14.27
CA LEU A 112 -8.60 2.30 -14.60
C LEU A 112 -9.14 1.58 -13.36
N HIS A 113 -8.26 1.07 -12.50
CA HIS A 113 -8.70 0.32 -11.31
C HIS A 113 -8.95 1.22 -10.09
N GLY A 114 -8.42 2.45 -10.10
CA GLY A 114 -8.42 3.33 -8.93
C GLY A 114 -7.55 2.78 -7.82
N LEU A 115 -6.70 3.62 -7.21
CA LEU A 115 -5.90 3.23 -6.04
C LEU A 115 -6.76 2.93 -4.79
N ALA A 116 -8.05 3.28 -4.82
CA ALA A 116 -8.97 3.10 -3.71
C ALA A 116 -10.27 2.45 -4.18
N PRO A 117 -10.80 1.46 -3.43
CA PRO A 117 -12.07 0.82 -3.75
C PRO A 117 -13.21 1.85 -3.74
N ARG A 118 -13.73 2.19 -4.93
CA ARG A 118 -14.79 3.21 -5.10
C ARG A 118 -16.02 2.92 -4.25
N LYS A 119 -16.41 1.65 -4.14
CA LYS A 119 -17.55 1.21 -3.33
C LYS A 119 -17.36 1.53 -1.84
N THR A 120 -16.17 1.34 -1.30
CA THR A 120 -15.88 1.62 0.12
C THR A 120 -15.91 3.12 0.41
N ILE A 121 -15.35 3.94 -0.49
CA ILE A 121 -15.38 5.41 -0.33
C ILE A 121 -16.82 5.96 -0.42
N GLU A 122 -17.63 5.39 -1.29
CA GLU A 122 -19.03 5.82 -1.49
C GLU A 122 -19.89 5.52 -0.26
N VAL A 123 -19.73 4.34 0.36
CA VAL A 123 -20.40 3.97 1.62
C VAL A 123 -19.95 4.88 2.77
N LEU A 124 -18.64 5.14 2.92
CA LEU A 124 -18.16 6.06 3.97
C LEU A 124 -18.69 7.50 3.80
N LYS A 125 -18.93 7.95 2.56
CA LYS A 125 -19.55 9.27 2.33
C LYS A 125 -21.02 9.28 2.70
N ALA A 126 -21.77 8.23 2.36
CA ALA A 126 -23.17 8.11 2.72
C ALA A 126 -23.37 8.12 4.24
N ASP A 127 -22.53 7.38 4.97
CA ASP A 127 -22.56 7.32 6.43
C ASP A 127 -22.25 8.68 7.07
N LYS A 128 -21.29 9.43 6.51
CA LYS A 128 -20.95 10.78 7.00
C LYS A 128 -22.10 11.78 6.82
N VAL A 129 -22.81 11.71 5.69
CA VAL A 129 -23.95 12.59 5.42
C VAL A 129 -25.08 12.29 6.41
N TRP A 130 -25.39 11.00 6.62
CA TRP A 130 -26.42 10.59 7.57
C TRP A 130 -26.11 11.04 9.00
N LEU A 131 -24.87 10.88 9.46
CA LEU A 131 -24.44 11.36 10.79
C LEU A 131 -24.55 12.88 10.94
N GLN A 132 -24.29 13.66 9.88
CA GLN A 132 -24.47 15.11 9.93
C GLN A 132 -25.95 15.52 9.98
N TYR A 133 -26.84 14.76 9.36
CA TYR A 133 -28.29 14.98 9.47
C TYR A 133 -28.81 14.66 10.87
N GLU A 134 -28.41 13.54 11.46
CA GLU A 134 -28.86 13.13 12.81
C GLU A 134 -28.42 14.13 13.90
N VAL A 135 -27.19 14.65 13.80
CA VAL A 135 -26.69 15.67 14.75
C VAL A 135 -27.43 17.00 14.59
N ARG A 136 -27.87 17.34 13.38
CA ARG A 136 -28.62 18.57 13.10
C ARG A 136 -30.11 18.46 13.40
N SER A 137 -30.71 17.27 13.33
CA SER A 137 -32.11 17.05 13.66
C SER A 137 -32.37 16.89 15.16
N ARG A 138 -31.32 16.68 15.97
CA ARG A 138 -31.39 16.58 17.44
C ARG A 138 -30.97 17.86 18.18
N SER A 139 -30.67 18.96 17.49
CA SER A 139 -30.47 20.30 18.07
C SER A 139 -31.65 21.20 17.77
#